data_AF-S5XS55-F1
#
_entry.id   AF-S5XS55-F1
#
_cell.length_a   1.000
_cell.length_b   1.000
_cell.length_c   1.000
_cell.angle_alpha   90.00
_cell.angle_beta   90.00
_cell.angle_gamma   90.00
#
_symmetry.space_group_name_H-M   'P 1'
#
loop_
_entity.id
_entity.type
_entity.pdbx_description
1 polymer ?
#
loop_
_entity_poly.entity_id
_entity_poly.type
_entity_poly.pdbx_seq_one_letter_code
_entity_poly.pdbx_strand_id
1 'polypeptide(L)'
;MERRPTLSRAADRSLSRRFAAGLAAGATALTLVASSLPALAQATPGETPPPPHHAGKMEGQHPAMVSRLTVSGEGTSSAQPDMASISIGVTVQADTAAAAMSENASRQQAVIAKLKEIGVDAKDIQTSGLNLSPVQTYTNDGKPPVVTGYMAQNMVQVRVRDLAKLGPALDTLVMAGANEINGISFSREDTLEAEDQARVKAIENARHKAEVMANATGMKLGRLISLSDVTMGSGPRPIMMAMNANAKAADTPIEAGELGVTANVTATFALVPAHGPAGGADGAEDAGAEAPAAE
;
A
#
# COMPACT_ATOMS: atom_id res chain seq x y z
N MET A 1 74.18 -0.26 12.76
CA MET A 1 73.87 -1.03 13.98
C MET A 1 72.37 -0.94 14.20
N GLU A 2 71.54 -1.56 13.36
CA GLU A 2 71.24 -3.00 13.31
C GLU A 2 70.78 -3.54 14.67
N ARG A 3 69.51 -3.91 14.80
CA ARG A 3 69.01 -5.25 14.49
C ARG A 3 67.48 -5.32 14.49
N ARG A 4 66.92 -5.74 13.35
CA ARG A 4 65.65 -6.50 13.28
C ARG A 4 65.91 -7.92 13.79
N PRO A 5 64.87 -8.63 14.26
CA PRO A 5 64.60 -9.97 13.70
C PRO A 5 63.07 -10.27 13.59
N THR A 6 62.54 -10.61 12.41
CA THR A 6 62.35 -11.94 11.76
C THR A 6 60.94 -12.53 11.93
N LEU A 7 60.22 -12.51 10.79
CA LEU A 7 59.42 -13.59 10.21
C LEU A 7 59.01 -14.78 11.09
N SER A 8 57.70 -15.03 11.20
CA SER A 8 57.16 -16.38 11.25
C SER A 8 56.07 -16.55 10.19
N ARG A 9 56.25 -17.58 9.37
CA ARG A 9 55.48 -18.01 8.21
C ARG A 9 54.99 -19.42 8.53
N ALA A 10 53.68 -19.65 8.47
CA ALA A 10 53.02 -20.95 8.22
C ALA A 10 51.53 -20.63 7.95
N ALA A 11 50.97 -20.83 6.75
CA ALA A 11 50.40 -22.10 6.23
C ALA A 11 49.27 -22.62 7.16
N ASP A 12 48.02 -22.79 6.73
CA ASP A 12 47.57 -23.72 5.68
C ASP A 12 46.14 -23.34 5.21
N ARG A 13 45.89 -23.19 3.90
CA ARG A 13 45.19 -24.11 2.98
C ARG A 13 43.73 -24.51 3.28
N SER A 14 42.97 -24.33 2.20
CA SER A 14 41.83 -25.14 1.72
C SER A 14 40.45 -24.87 2.33
N LEU A 15 39.52 -24.41 1.50
CA LEU A 15 38.54 -25.30 0.86
C LEU A 15 37.68 -24.53 -0.14
N SER A 16 38.03 -24.74 -1.40
CA SER A 16 37.19 -24.56 -2.58
C SER A 16 35.91 -25.40 -2.49
N ARG A 17 34.75 -24.79 -2.74
CA ARG A 17 33.63 -25.49 -3.39
C ARG A 17 32.97 -24.60 -4.44
N ARG A 18 33.13 -25.05 -5.69
CA ARG A 18 32.47 -24.61 -6.92
C ARG A 18 31.14 -25.37 -7.02
N PHE A 19 30.07 -24.71 -7.42
CA PHE A 19 28.91 -25.28 -8.12
C PHE A 19 28.40 -24.17 -9.05
N ALA A 20 28.80 -24.10 -10.32
CA ALA A 20 28.27 -24.84 -11.47
C ALA A 20 26.76 -24.64 -11.71
N ALA A 21 26.45 -23.66 -12.57
CA ALA A 21 25.77 -23.77 -13.87
C ALA A 21 24.47 -24.61 -14.02
N GLY A 22 23.51 -24.06 -14.77
CA GLY A 22 22.51 -24.89 -15.47
C GLY A 22 21.27 -24.15 -15.99
N LEU A 23 21.42 -23.48 -17.14
CA LEU A 23 20.33 -23.08 -18.05
C LEU A 23 19.66 -24.34 -18.65
N ALA A 24 18.33 -24.39 -18.82
CA ALA A 24 17.69 -25.05 -19.98
C ALA A 24 16.17 -24.79 -20.06
N ALA A 25 15.76 -24.18 -21.17
CA ALA A 25 14.43 -24.17 -21.72
C ALA A 25 14.10 -25.50 -22.41
N GLY A 26 12.82 -25.83 -22.59
CA GLY A 26 12.41 -26.93 -23.47
C GLY A 26 10.92 -27.28 -23.42
N ALA A 27 10.14 -26.67 -24.32
CA ALA A 27 8.80 -27.10 -24.70
C ALA A 27 8.88 -28.28 -25.68
N THR A 28 7.95 -29.26 -25.63
CA THR A 28 7.13 -29.77 -26.78
C THR A 28 6.44 -31.12 -26.52
N ALA A 29 5.28 -31.26 -27.19
CA ALA A 29 4.72 -32.47 -27.85
C ALA A 29 3.85 -33.49 -27.08
N LEU A 30 2.53 -33.21 -27.13
CA LEU A 30 1.44 -34.02 -27.71
C LEU A 30 1.74 -35.48 -28.12
N THR A 31 1.03 -36.46 -27.55
CA THR A 31 0.83 -37.79 -28.15
C THR A 31 -0.60 -38.30 -27.93
N LEU A 32 -1.29 -38.54 -29.05
CA LEU A 32 -2.58 -39.24 -29.21
C LEU A 32 -2.32 -40.75 -29.27
N VAL A 33 -3.13 -41.58 -28.61
CA VAL A 33 -3.30 -43.00 -28.99
C VAL A 33 -4.79 -43.37 -28.92
N ALA A 34 -5.30 -43.81 -30.07
CA ALA A 34 -6.61 -44.42 -30.28
C ALA A 34 -6.44 -45.95 -30.36
N SER A 35 -7.39 -46.71 -29.82
CA SER A 35 -7.52 -48.15 -30.12
C SER A 35 -8.96 -48.66 -29.96
N SER A 36 -9.56 -48.87 -31.13
CA SER A 36 -10.61 -49.79 -31.60
C SER A 36 -11.33 -50.80 -30.68
N LEU A 37 -12.65 -50.86 -30.91
CA LEU A 37 -13.70 -51.83 -30.51
C LEU A 37 -13.45 -53.30 -30.95
N PRO A 38 -14.24 -54.23 -30.38
CA PRO A 38 -15.14 -55.01 -31.22
C PRO A 38 -16.58 -55.13 -30.67
N ALA A 39 -17.53 -55.24 -31.60
CA ALA A 39 -18.96 -55.40 -31.40
C ALA A 39 -19.38 -56.87 -31.43
N LEU A 40 -20.33 -57.28 -30.57
CA LEU A 40 -21.27 -58.37 -30.81
C LEU A 40 -22.61 -58.03 -30.13
N ALA A 41 -23.67 -58.04 -30.92
CA ALA A 41 -25.06 -57.80 -30.55
C ALA A 41 -25.64 -58.91 -29.66
N GLN A 42 -26.72 -58.62 -28.91
CA GLN A 42 -28.05 -59.25 -29.09
C GLN A 42 -29.08 -58.80 -28.01
N ALA A 43 -30.32 -58.69 -28.50
CA ALA A 43 -31.62 -58.81 -27.82
C ALA A 43 -32.12 -57.69 -26.88
N THR A 44 -33.11 -56.94 -27.37
CA THR A 44 -34.08 -56.16 -26.61
C THR A 44 -35.15 -57.05 -25.99
N PRO A 45 -35.58 -56.75 -24.75
CA PRO A 45 -37.01 -56.83 -24.46
C PRO A 45 -37.53 -55.69 -23.56
N GLY A 46 -38.69 -55.13 -23.94
CA GLY A 46 -39.66 -54.60 -22.99
C GLY A 46 -39.64 -53.09 -22.74
N GLU A 47 -40.11 -52.31 -23.73
CA GLU A 47 -40.54 -50.93 -23.48
C GLU A 47 -41.81 -50.95 -22.62
N THR A 48 -41.69 -50.50 -21.37
CA THR A 48 -42.85 -50.25 -20.51
C THR A 48 -43.20 -48.77 -20.67
N PRO A 49 -44.45 -48.38 -20.99
CA PRO A 49 -44.79 -46.98 -21.14
C PRO A 49 -44.61 -46.25 -19.79
N PRO A 50 -44.03 -45.04 -19.76
CA PRO A 50 -44.01 -44.25 -18.53
C PRO A 50 -45.46 -43.88 -18.12
N PRO A 51 -45.78 -43.89 -16.82
CA PRO A 51 -47.10 -43.46 -16.35
C PRO A 51 -47.34 -41.97 -16.68
N PRO A 52 -48.61 -41.57 -16.92
CA PRO A 52 -48.94 -40.21 -17.31
C PRO A 52 -48.58 -39.20 -16.21
N HIS A 53 -48.07 -38.06 -16.65
CA HIS A 53 -47.67 -36.90 -15.86
C HIS A 53 -48.69 -36.54 -14.76
N HIS A 54 -48.32 -36.72 -13.50
CA HIS A 54 -48.87 -35.88 -12.45
C HIS A 54 -48.26 -34.49 -12.61
N ALA A 55 -49.06 -33.56 -13.15
CA ALA A 55 -48.81 -32.14 -13.08
C ALA A 55 -48.85 -31.68 -11.60
N GLY A 56 -47.80 -32.00 -10.85
CA GLY A 56 -47.48 -31.33 -9.61
C GLY A 56 -46.96 -29.95 -9.96
N LYS A 57 -47.67 -28.90 -9.55
CA LYS A 57 -47.24 -27.50 -9.61
C LYS A 57 -45.81 -27.40 -9.08
N MET A 58 -44.83 -27.29 -9.97
CA MET A 58 -43.54 -26.73 -9.58
C MET A 58 -43.78 -25.23 -9.48
N GLU A 59 -44.26 -24.80 -8.31
CA GLU A 59 -44.16 -23.41 -7.89
C GLU A 59 -42.65 -23.10 -7.89
N GLY A 60 -42.19 -22.53 -9.01
CA GLY A 60 -40.82 -22.10 -9.16
C GLY A 60 -40.56 -21.00 -8.15
N GLN A 61 -40.08 -21.38 -6.97
CA GLN A 61 -39.42 -20.48 -6.05
C GLN A 61 -38.11 -20.05 -6.72
N HIS A 62 -38.21 -19.18 -7.74
CA HIS A 62 -37.10 -18.33 -8.11
C HIS A 62 -36.70 -17.63 -6.81
N PRO A 63 -35.46 -17.80 -6.31
CA PRO A 63 -35.03 -17.02 -5.16
C PRO A 63 -35.26 -15.56 -5.56
N ALA A 64 -36.11 -14.85 -4.80
CA ALA A 64 -36.44 -13.47 -5.10
C ALA A 64 -35.11 -12.74 -5.33
N MET A 65 -34.84 -12.34 -6.57
CA MET A 65 -33.60 -11.67 -6.94
C MET A 65 -33.63 -10.34 -6.20
N VAL A 66 -32.98 -10.30 -5.03
CA VAL A 66 -32.89 -9.09 -4.22
C VAL A 66 -32.12 -8.09 -5.06
N SER A 67 -32.78 -7.04 -5.54
CA SER A 67 -32.11 -5.92 -6.20
C SER A 67 -31.05 -5.36 -5.25
N ARG A 68 -29.83 -5.14 -5.74
CA ARG A 68 -28.70 -4.68 -4.93
C ARG A 68 -28.13 -3.41 -5.52
N LEU A 69 -27.66 -2.54 -4.64
CA LEU A 69 -26.93 -1.33 -4.99
C LEU A 69 -25.54 -1.40 -4.39
N THR A 70 -24.51 -1.39 -5.22
CA THR A 70 -23.11 -1.32 -4.79
C THR A 70 -22.59 0.10 -4.99
N VAL A 71 -22.00 0.67 -3.95
CA VAL A 71 -21.48 2.05 -3.94
C VAL A 71 -20.11 2.09 -3.30
N SER A 72 -19.30 3.06 -3.71
CA SER A 72 -18.07 3.42 -3.02
C SER A 72 -18.22 4.72 -2.23
N GLY A 73 -17.76 4.69 -0.98
CA GLY A 73 -17.65 5.85 -0.11
C GLY A 73 -16.20 6.15 0.19
N GLU A 74 -15.88 7.45 0.25
CA GLU A 74 -14.57 7.95 0.65
C GLU A 74 -14.77 8.82 1.89
N GLY A 75 -13.86 8.69 2.85
CA GLY A 75 -13.83 9.50 4.05
C GLY A 75 -12.42 9.96 4.34
N THR A 76 -12.29 11.24 4.72
CA THR A 76 -11.00 11.84 5.06
C THR A 76 -11.02 12.38 6.49
N SER A 77 -9.92 12.17 7.20
CA SER A 77 -9.62 12.80 8.48
C SER A 77 -8.26 13.47 8.40
N SER A 78 -8.07 14.50 9.24
CA SER A 78 -6.77 15.15 9.38
C SER A 78 -6.19 14.87 10.75
N ALA A 79 -4.87 14.79 10.78
CA ALA A 79 -4.09 14.47 11.96
C ALA A 79 -2.85 15.38 11.97
N GLN A 80 -2.58 16.05 13.09
CA GLN A 80 -1.31 16.75 13.25
C GLN A 80 -0.16 15.73 13.34
N PRO A 81 0.96 15.96 12.65
CA PRO A 81 2.15 15.12 12.83
C PRO A 81 2.72 15.29 14.23
N ASP A 82 3.23 14.19 14.80
CA ASP A 82 3.93 14.19 16.10
C ASP A 82 5.44 13.97 15.95
N MET A 83 5.91 13.64 14.75
CA MET A 83 7.32 13.42 14.49
C MET A 83 7.72 13.82 13.07
N ALA A 84 9.02 14.10 12.92
CA ALA A 84 9.67 14.33 11.65
C ALA A 84 10.78 13.31 11.44
N SER A 85 10.94 12.89 10.20
CA SER A 85 12.04 12.07 9.72
C SER A 85 12.89 12.92 8.77
N ILE A 86 14.18 13.05 9.07
CA ILE A 86 15.13 13.79 8.24
C ILE A 86 16.31 12.89 7.87
N SER A 87 16.70 12.91 6.60
CA SER A 87 17.95 12.31 6.15
C SER A 87 19.06 13.37 6.17
N ILE A 88 20.07 13.16 7.00
CA ILE A 88 21.20 14.07 7.18
C ILE A 88 22.48 13.31 6.90
N GLY A 89 23.46 13.94 6.28
CA GLY A 89 24.72 13.29 6.00
C GLY A 89 25.92 14.20 5.94
N VAL A 90 27.05 13.52 5.83
CA VAL A 90 28.35 14.12 5.63
C VAL A 90 28.90 13.59 4.33
N THR A 91 29.30 14.51 3.46
CA THR A 91 30.06 14.24 2.23
C THR A 91 31.45 14.87 2.36
N VAL A 92 32.49 14.06 2.16
CA VAL A 92 33.90 14.48 2.22
C VAL A 92 34.59 14.07 0.94
N GLN A 93 35.43 14.96 0.40
CA GLN A 93 36.30 14.66 -0.73
C GLN A 93 37.77 14.72 -0.29
N ALA A 94 38.57 13.75 -0.70
CA ALA A 94 40.01 13.71 -0.45
C ALA A 94 40.77 13.06 -1.61
N ASP A 95 42.09 13.23 -1.64
CA ASP A 95 42.95 12.68 -2.71
C ASP A 95 42.96 11.14 -2.73
N THR A 96 42.73 10.51 -1.58
CA THR A 96 42.69 9.05 -1.45
C THR A 96 41.38 8.58 -0.82
N ALA A 97 40.93 7.40 -1.25
CA ALA A 97 39.77 6.72 -0.67
C ALA A 97 39.86 6.57 0.86
N ALA A 98 41.04 6.20 1.37
CA ALA A 98 41.25 5.99 2.80
C ALA A 98 41.12 7.29 3.60
N ALA A 99 41.68 8.39 3.09
CA ALA A 99 41.54 9.71 3.71
C ALA A 99 40.06 10.16 3.72
N ALA A 100 39.37 10.03 2.58
CA ALA A 100 37.96 10.41 2.46
C ALA A 100 37.07 9.63 3.45
N MET A 101 37.26 8.31 3.57
CA MET A 101 36.49 7.49 4.52
C MET A 101 36.81 7.79 5.98
N SER A 102 38.08 7.96 6.34
CA SER A 102 38.49 8.24 7.72
C SER A 102 37.95 9.58 8.21
N GLU A 103 38.06 10.62 7.38
CA GLU A 103 37.55 11.94 7.70
C GLU A 103 36.02 11.96 7.75
N ASN A 104 35.36 11.28 6.80
CA ASN A 104 33.90 11.12 6.82
C ASN A 104 33.43 10.44 8.11
N ALA A 105 34.07 9.36 8.54
CA ALA A 105 33.73 8.65 9.77
C ALA A 105 33.88 9.54 11.01
N SER A 106 34.97 10.31 11.10
CA SER A 106 35.20 11.26 12.21
C SER A 106 34.10 12.33 12.29
N ARG A 107 33.79 12.98 11.17
CA ARG A 107 32.73 14.01 11.09
C ARG A 107 31.36 13.41 11.40
N GLN A 108 31.05 12.23 10.86
CA GLN A 108 29.76 11.57 11.12
C GLN A 108 29.61 11.20 12.59
N GLN A 109 30.69 10.78 13.26
CA GLN A 109 30.65 10.48 14.68
C GLN A 109 30.39 11.72 15.53
N ALA A 110 30.92 12.88 15.13
CA ALA A 110 30.61 14.16 15.76
C ALA A 110 29.13 14.54 15.57
N VAL A 111 28.57 14.36 14.37
CA VAL A 111 27.14 14.58 14.08
C VAL A 111 26.26 13.68 14.96
N ILE A 112 26.56 12.37 15.04
CA ILE A 112 25.79 11.42 15.87
C ILE A 112 25.90 11.77 17.36
N ALA A 113 27.07 12.20 17.84
CA ALA A 113 27.22 12.64 19.22
C ALA A 113 26.35 13.87 19.51
N LYS A 114 26.32 14.85 18.61
CA LYS A 114 25.49 16.04 18.73
C LYS A 114 23.99 15.73 18.70
N LEU A 115 23.55 14.80 17.85
CA LEU A 115 22.17 14.29 17.85
C LEU A 115 21.76 13.74 19.23
N LYS A 116 22.64 13.00 19.88
CA LYS A 116 22.38 12.45 21.22
C LYS A 116 22.36 13.53 22.30
N GLU A 117 23.25 14.53 22.21
CA GLU A 117 23.28 15.67 23.14
C GLU A 117 22.01 16.51 23.10
N ILE A 118 21.40 16.69 21.92
CA ILE A 118 20.13 17.42 21.76
C ILE A 118 18.89 16.56 22.08
N GLY A 119 19.09 15.33 22.57
CA GLY A 119 18.03 14.46 23.08
C GLY A 119 17.42 13.50 22.07
N VAL A 120 18.07 13.23 20.93
CA VAL A 120 17.64 12.15 20.02
C VAL A 120 18.11 10.79 20.55
N ASP A 121 17.16 9.88 20.75
CA ASP A 121 17.47 8.52 21.19
C ASP A 121 18.29 7.76 20.16
N ALA A 122 19.18 6.86 20.62
CA ALA A 122 19.99 6.03 19.73
C ALA A 122 19.14 5.13 18.80
N LYS A 123 17.92 4.74 19.22
CA LYS A 123 16.97 3.97 18.40
C LYS A 123 16.39 4.77 17.23
N ASP A 124 16.41 6.09 17.36
CA ASP A 124 15.83 7.03 16.40
C ASP A 124 16.90 7.54 15.40
N ILE A 125 18.14 7.04 15.51
CA ILE A 125 19.26 7.33 14.59
C ILE A 125 19.63 6.03 13.86
N GLN A 126 19.50 6.05 12.54
CA GLN A 126 19.83 4.89 11.70
C GLN A 126 20.68 5.32 10.51
N THR A 127 21.88 4.75 10.35
CA THR A 127 22.65 4.94 9.12
C THR A 127 21.90 4.34 7.93
N SER A 128 21.56 5.17 6.95
CA SER A 128 20.77 4.79 5.77
C SER A 128 21.66 4.45 4.57
N GLY A 129 22.90 4.93 4.53
CA GLY A 129 23.84 4.56 3.47
C GLY A 129 25.26 5.09 3.69
N LEU A 130 26.24 4.31 3.25
CA LEU A 130 27.63 4.72 3.14
C LEU A 130 28.09 4.42 1.71
N ASN A 131 28.55 5.44 1.00
CA ASN A 131 29.00 5.33 -0.38
C ASN A 131 30.39 5.96 -0.54
N LEU A 132 31.21 5.37 -1.41
CA LEU A 132 32.52 5.91 -1.79
C LEU A 132 32.60 5.86 -3.31
N SER A 133 32.88 6.99 -3.93
CA SER A 133 32.94 7.11 -5.39
C SER A 133 34.17 7.92 -5.82
N PRO A 134 34.86 7.52 -6.90
CA PRO A 134 35.95 8.32 -7.45
C PRO A 134 35.38 9.62 -8.05
N VAL A 135 36.08 10.73 -7.84
CA VAL A 135 35.78 12.01 -8.48
C VAL A 135 36.57 12.07 -9.78
N GLN A 136 35.87 12.25 -10.88
CA GLN A 136 36.46 12.30 -12.21
C GLN A 136 36.31 13.70 -12.80
N THR A 137 37.38 14.19 -13.42
CA THR A 137 37.36 15.45 -14.17
C THR A 137 37.42 15.15 -15.65
N TYR A 138 36.45 15.70 -16.39
CA TYR A 138 36.39 15.64 -17.84
C TYR A 138 37.05 16.90 -18.42
N THR A 139 38.01 16.71 -19.31
CA THR A 139 38.59 17.79 -20.10
C THR A 139 37.94 17.82 -21.48
N ASN A 140 37.57 19.00 -21.98
CA ASN A 140 36.91 19.19 -23.29
C ASN A 140 37.78 18.80 -24.51
N ASP A 141 38.99 18.30 -24.30
CA ASP A 141 39.97 17.95 -25.33
C ASP A 141 39.80 16.51 -25.87
N GLY A 142 38.69 15.83 -25.57
CA GLY A 142 38.46 14.44 -25.99
C GLY A 142 39.31 13.38 -25.27
N LYS A 143 39.98 13.75 -24.17
CA LYS A 143 40.77 12.82 -23.35
C LYS A 143 39.88 12.00 -22.40
N PRO A 144 40.30 10.77 -22.03
CA PRO A 144 39.62 9.99 -21.00
C PRO A 144 39.53 10.75 -19.66
N PRO A 145 38.45 10.59 -18.89
CA PRO A 145 38.32 11.21 -17.57
C PRO A 145 39.45 10.77 -16.63
N VAL A 146 40.01 11.73 -15.90
CA VAL A 146 41.06 11.48 -14.91
C VAL A 146 40.46 11.53 -13.52
N VAL A 147 40.79 10.53 -12.69
CA VAL A 147 40.39 10.52 -11.27
C VAL A 147 41.23 11.57 -10.54
N THR A 148 40.56 12.57 -9.98
CA THR A 148 41.17 13.69 -9.25
C THR A 148 40.99 13.57 -7.74
N GLY A 149 40.24 12.57 -7.27
CA GLY A 149 40.11 12.25 -5.86
C GLY A 149 39.01 11.22 -5.61
N TYR A 150 38.57 11.13 -4.36
CA TYR A 150 37.52 10.24 -3.90
C TYR A 150 36.55 11.02 -3.01
N MET A 151 35.27 10.76 -3.19
CA MET A 151 34.18 11.33 -2.41
C MET A 151 33.53 10.22 -1.57
N ALA A 152 33.55 10.38 -0.25
CA ALA A 152 32.86 9.53 0.70
C ALA A 152 31.61 10.25 1.22
N GLN A 153 30.46 9.59 1.12
CA GLN A 153 29.16 10.09 1.54
C GLN A 153 28.57 9.13 2.57
N ASN A 154 28.06 9.66 3.67
CA ASN A 154 27.44 8.88 4.73
C ASN A 154 26.17 9.57 5.21
N MET A 155 25.04 8.88 5.07
CA MET A 155 23.71 9.36 5.39
C MET A 155 23.18 8.64 6.63
N VAL A 156 22.54 9.40 7.52
CA VAL A 156 21.77 8.93 8.66
C VAL A 156 20.34 9.44 8.54
N GLN A 157 19.39 8.53 8.73
CA GLN A 157 18.00 8.84 8.96
C GLN A 157 17.81 9.11 10.46
N VAL A 158 17.24 10.26 10.77
CA VAL A 158 16.95 10.70 12.13
C VAL A 158 15.45 10.86 12.29
N ARG A 159 14.89 10.31 13.37
CA ARG A 159 13.51 10.56 13.81
C ARG A 159 13.51 11.54 14.97
N VAL A 160 12.72 12.60 14.85
CA VAL A 160 12.59 13.66 15.85
C VAL A 160 11.13 13.74 16.28
N ARG A 161 10.87 13.42 17.55
CA ARG A 161 9.53 13.42 18.16
C ARG A 161 9.11 14.79 18.72
N ASP A 162 10.07 15.71 18.85
CA ASP A 162 9.84 17.07 19.30
C ASP A 162 10.07 18.03 18.13
N LEU A 163 9.00 18.33 17.40
CA LEU A 163 9.03 19.15 16.20
C LEU A 163 9.52 20.58 16.49
N ALA A 164 9.31 21.10 17.71
CA ALA A 164 9.77 22.43 18.09
C ALA A 164 11.31 22.52 18.20
N LYS A 165 11.98 21.38 18.46
CA LYS A 165 13.44 21.29 18.51
C LYS A 165 14.08 21.07 17.14
N LEU A 166 13.29 20.86 16.10
CA LEU A 166 13.79 20.48 14.77
C LEU A 166 14.68 21.56 14.14
N GLY A 167 14.26 22.82 14.19
CA GLY A 167 15.05 23.94 13.66
C GLY A 167 16.42 24.07 14.34
N PRO A 168 16.46 24.26 15.68
CA PRO A 168 17.73 24.32 16.43
C PRO A 168 18.61 23.08 16.30
N ALA A 169 17.98 21.89 16.16
CA ALA A 169 18.69 20.64 15.88
C ALA A 169 19.42 20.72 14.53
N LEU A 170 18.74 21.16 13.47
CA LEU A 170 19.35 21.27 12.14
C LEU A 170 20.55 22.24 12.15
N ASP A 171 20.41 23.41 12.79
CA ASP A 171 21.50 24.38 12.88
C ASP A 171 22.72 23.80 13.60
N THR A 172 22.49 23.09 14.71
CA THR A 172 23.56 22.43 15.48
C THR A 172 24.26 21.35 14.66
N LEU A 173 23.52 20.62 13.83
CA LEU A 173 24.07 19.53 13.01
C LEU A 173 24.91 20.07 11.85
N VAL A 174 24.48 21.16 11.23
CA VAL A 174 25.28 21.88 10.23
C VAL A 174 26.60 22.35 10.84
N MET A 175 26.56 22.94 12.04
CA MET A 175 27.77 23.33 12.78
C MET A 175 28.67 22.13 13.15
N ALA A 176 28.09 20.96 13.37
CA ALA A 176 28.81 19.72 13.69
C ALA A 176 29.48 19.06 12.47
N GLY A 177 29.22 19.56 11.25
CA GLY A 177 29.83 19.09 10.01
C GLY A 177 28.88 18.33 9.08
N ALA A 178 27.59 18.25 9.38
CA ALA A 178 26.60 17.82 8.41
C ALA A 178 26.51 18.84 7.27
N ASN A 179 26.63 18.37 6.04
CA ASN A 179 26.62 19.23 4.85
C ASN A 179 25.66 18.73 3.76
N GLU A 180 24.89 17.69 4.08
CA GLU A 180 23.85 17.16 3.23
C GLU A 180 22.56 16.98 4.05
N ILE A 181 21.48 17.62 3.62
CA ILE A 181 20.16 17.51 4.26
C ILE A 181 19.15 17.20 3.15
N ASN A 182 18.58 16.00 3.21
CA ASN A 182 17.70 15.45 2.19
C ASN A 182 16.27 15.35 2.73
N GLY A 183 15.50 16.40 2.48
CA GLY A 183 14.07 16.46 2.75
C GLY A 183 13.67 16.33 4.23
N ILE A 184 12.46 16.79 4.54
CA ILE A 184 11.82 16.56 5.83
C ILE A 184 10.50 15.86 5.54
N SER A 185 10.27 14.70 6.15
CA SER A 185 8.98 14.03 6.10
C SER A 185 8.34 14.05 7.48
N PHE A 186 7.11 14.54 7.54
CA PHE A 186 6.31 14.52 8.76
C PHE A 186 5.49 13.25 8.81
N SER A 187 5.42 12.63 9.99
CA SER A 187 4.63 11.44 10.24
C SER A 187 4.00 11.51 11.63
N ARG A 188 3.10 10.56 11.88
CA ARG A 188 2.48 10.35 13.17
C ARG A 188 2.71 8.91 13.61
N GLU A 189 3.01 8.66 14.88
CA GLU A 189 3.17 7.29 15.38
C GLU A 189 1.82 6.57 15.46
N ASP A 190 0.82 7.27 16.00
CA ASP A 190 -0.53 6.76 16.14
C ASP A 190 -1.46 7.38 15.09
N THR A 191 -1.76 6.60 14.06
CA THR A 191 -2.72 6.98 13.01
C THR A 191 -4.09 6.34 13.23
N LEU A 192 -4.26 5.48 14.23
CA LEU A 192 -5.45 4.64 14.38
C LEU A 192 -6.72 5.45 14.57
N GLU A 193 -6.68 6.47 15.42
CA GLU A 193 -7.84 7.34 15.64
C GLU A 193 -8.26 8.07 14.36
N ALA A 194 -7.28 8.60 13.62
CA ALA A 194 -7.54 9.28 12.35
C ALA A 194 -8.08 8.29 11.31
N GLU A 195 -7.52 7.08 11.23
CA GLU A 195 -8.00 6.01 10.35
C GLU A 195 -9.44 5.59 10.67
N ASP A 196 -9.77 5.42 11.95
CA ASP A 196 -11.11 5.07 12.40
C ASP A 196 -12.12 6.17 12.05
N GLN A 197 -11.76 7.44 12.29
CA GLN A 197 -12.59 8.58 11.90
C GLN A 197 -12.78 8.64 10.38
N ALA A 198 -11.73 8.40 9.59
CA ALA A 198 -11.82 8.36 8.13
C ALA A 198 -12.76 7.21 7.68
N ARG A 199 -12.67 6.03 8.32
CA ARG A 199 -13.52 4.87 8.00
C ARG A 199 -14.99 5.14 8.30
N VAL A 200 -15.31 5.75 9.45
CA VAL A 200 -16.69 6.14 9.79
C VAL A 200 -17.25 7.09 8.74
N LYS A 201 -16.50 8.14 8.38
CA LYS A 201 -16.90 9.09 7.33
C LYS A 201 -17.09 8.42 5.97
N ALA A 202 -16.24 7.45 5.63
CA ALA A 202 -16.35 6.71 4.37
C ALA A 202 -17.65 5.88 4.31
N ILE A 203 -18.02 5.23 5.42
CA ILE A 203 -19.26 4.45 5.54
C ILE A 203 -20.49 5.37 5.47
N GLU A 204 -20.47 6.51 6.16
CA GLU A 204 -21.52 7.52 6.10
C GLU A 204 -21.68 8.06 4.67
N ASN A 205 -20.56 8.36 4.00
CA ASN A 205 -20.56 8.82 2.61
C ASN A 205 -21.15 7.77 1.65
N ALA A 206 -20.73 6.50 1.78
CA ALA A 206 -21.28 5.39 1.01
C ALA A 206 -22.79 5.27 1.21
N ARG A 207 -23.25 5.30 2.47
CA ARG A 207 -24.66 5.21 2.81
C ARG A 207 -25.45 6.37 2.21
N HIS A 208 -25.01 7.61 2.39
CA HIS A 208 -25.68 8.79 1.84
C HIS A 208 -25.81 8.71 0.31
N LYS A 209 -24.73 8.33 -0.39
CA LYS A 209 -24.77 8.08 -1.85
C LYS A 209 -25.80 7.01 -2.22
N ALA A 210 -25.85 5.91 -1.48
CA ALA A 210 -26.80 4.84 -1.72
C ALA A 210 -28.26 5.29 -1.51
N GLU A 211 -28.53 6.09 -0.48
CA GLU A 211 -29.86 6.65 -0.21
C GLU A 211 -30.32 7.59 -1.34
N VAL A 212 -29.43 8.48 -1.81
CA VAL A 212 -29.71 9.37 -2.94
C VAL A 212 -30.04 8.58 -4.21
N MET A 213 -29.23 7.56 -4.54
CA MET A 213 -29.43 6.72 -5.73
C MET A 213 -30.70 5.85 -5.63
N ALA A 214 -30.99 5.28 -4.45
CA ALA A 214 -32.21 4.52 -4.23
C ALA A 214 -33.45 5.41 -4.44
N ASN A 215 -33.49 6.58 -3.82
CA ASN A 215 -34.61 7.52 -3.94
C ASN A 215 -34.82 8.00 -5.39
N ALA A 216 -33.73 8.27 -6.12
CA ALA A 216 -33.80 8.69 -7.52
C ALA A 216 -34.38 7.60 -8.46
N THR A 217 -34.32 6.34 -8.05
CA THR A 217 -34.86 5.19 -8.81
C THR A 217 -36.24 4.74 -8.31
N GLY A 218 -36.87 5.49 -7.39
CA GLY A 218 -38.16 5.11 -6.80
C GLY A 218 -38.09 3.90 -5.87
N MET A 219 -36.89 3.52 -5.43
CA MET A 219 -36.65 2.43 -4.48
C MET A 219 -36.25 2.99 -3.11
N LYS A 220 -36.38 2.18 -2.07
CA LYS A 220 -35.88 2.47 -0.72
C LYS A 220 -34.59 1.71 -0.46
N LEU A 221 -33.66 2.35 0.24
CA LEU A 221 -32.45 1.68 0.71
C LEU A 221 -32.80 0.65 1.79
N GLY A 222 -32.42 -0.60 1.55
CA GLY A 222 -32.60 -1.72 2.48
C GLY A 222 -31.37 -2.00 3.33
N ARG A 223 -31.32 -3.20 3.91
CA ARG A 223 -30.19 -3.62 4.77
C ARG A 223 -28.86 -3.68 4.00
N LEU A 224 -27.76 -3.43 4.73
CA LEU A 224 -26.41 -3.70 4.25
C LEU A 224 -26.25 -5.21 4.02
N ILE A 225 -25.78 -5.59 2.83
CA ILE A 225 -25.53 -6.99 2.43
C ILE A 225 -24.03 -7.32 2.55
N SER A 226 -23.18 -6.40 2.12
CA SER A 226 -21.72 -6.57 2.15
C SER A 226 -21.06 -5.22 2.38
N LEU A 227 -19.99 -5.20 3.16
CA LEU A 227 -19.11 -4.05 3.33
C LEU A 227 -17.68 -4.54 3.20
N SER A 228 -16.94 -3.93 2.29
CA SER A 228 -15.53 -4.18 2.07
C SER A 228 -14.77 -2.90 2.35
N ASP A 229 -13.82 -2.97 3.28
CA ASP A 229 -12.81 -1.92 3.46
C ASP A 229 -11.74 -2.14 2.38
N VAL A 230 -11.68 -1.23 1.42
CA VAL A 230 -10.64 -1.24 0.39
C VAL A 230 -9.53 -0.34 0.91
N THR A 231 -8.72 -0.89 1.81
CA THR A 231 -7.50 -0.22 2.26
C THR A 231 -6.51 -0.19 1.09
N MET A 232 -6.61 0.82 0.23
CA MET A 232 -5.48 1.18 -0.62
C MET A 232 -4.40 1.69 0.34
N GLY A 233 -3.27 0.98 0.42
CA GLY A 233 -2.16 1.23 1.35
C GLY A 233 -1.41 2.55 1.16
N SER A 234 -2.14 3.64 0.95
CA SER A 234 -1.65 5.00 0.90
C SER A 234 -1.54 5.50 2.35
N GLY A 235 -0.35 5.38 2.93
CA GLY A 235 -0.07 5.97 4.24
C GLY A 235 -0.35 7.48 4.26
N PRO A 236 -0.42 8.10 5.46
CA PRO A 236 -0.80 9.50 5.62
C PRO A 236 -0.02 10.42 4.69
N ARG A 237 -0.71 11.29 3.96
CA ARG A 237 -0.10 12.23 3.01
C ARG A 237 -0.24 13.65 3.53
N PRO A 238 0.79 14.51 3.37
CA PRO A 238 0.65 15.92 3.71
C PRO A 238 -0.48 16.59 2.92
N ILE A 239 -1.38 17.29 3.61
CA ILE A 239 -2.41 18.13 2.98
C ILE A 239 -1.78 19.52 2.77
N MET A 240 -1.56 19.88 1.51
CA MET A 240 -1.09 21.22 1.15
C MET A 240 -2.30 22.16 1.03
N MET A 241 -2.55 22.96 2.07
CA MET A 241 -3.45 24.13 1.95
C MET A 241 -2.68 25.30 1.32
N ALA A 242 -3.27 25.99 0.35
CA ALA A 242 -2.66 27.14 -0.30
C ALA A 242 -2.48 28.28 0.70
N MET A 243 -1.23 28.55 1.10
CA MET A 243 -0.90 29.60 2.08
C MET A 243 -0.29 30.82 1.38
N ASN A 244 -0.83 32.00 1.71
CA ASN A 244 -0.34 33.29 1.23
C ASN A 244 1.03 33.61 1.85
N ALA A 245 2.00 33.95 1.00
CA ALA A 245 3.36 34.27 1.40
C ALA A 245 3.47 35.72 1.88
N ASN A 246 3.54 35.93 3.19
CA ASN A 246 4.13 37.12 3.79
C ASN A 246 4.60 36.82 5.22
N ALA A 247 5.82 36.29 5.37
CA ALA A 247 6.50 36.18 6.65
C ALA A 247 7.98 36.61 6.49
N LYS A 248 8.40 37.54 7.36
CA LYS A 248 9.78 38.04 7.47
C LYS A 248 10.66 37.02 8.21
N ALA A 249 11.91 36.93 7.78
CA ALA A 249 12.90 35.96 8.24
C ALA A 249 13.43 36.22 9.66
N ALA A 250 13.34 35.20 10.50
CA ALA A 250 14.32 34.72 11.46
C ALA A 250 13.89 33.30 11.87
N ASP A 251 14.84 32.36 11.98
CA ASP A 251 14.67 30.90 12.04
C ASP A 251 14.21 30.25 10.72
N THR A 252 14.73 29.05 10.40
CA THR A 252 14.24 28.24 9.28
C THR A 252 12.79 27.83 9.62
N PRO A 253 11.75 28.41 8.99
CA PRO A 253 10.38 28.15 9.39
C PRO A 253 10.00 26.77 8.90
N ILE A 254 9.77 25.84 9.83
CA ILE A 254 9.35 24.48 9.51
C ILE A 254 7.90 24.34 9.97
N GLU A 255 6.99 24.44 9.02
CA GLU A 255 5.56 24.21 9.24
C GLU A 255 5.24 22.75 8.90
N ALA A 256 4.80 21.98 9.89
CA ALA A 256 4.58 20.54 9.74
C ALA A 256 3.31 20.18 8.93
N GLY A 257 2.41 21.15 8.74
CA GLY A 257 1.13 20.94 8.06
C GLY A 257 0.21 19.95 8.78
N GLU A 258 -0.82 19.49 8.07
CA GLU A 258 -1.70 18.40 8.54
C GLU A 258 -1.49 17.16 7.66
N LEU A 259 -1.55 15.98 8.27
CA LEU A 259 -1.56 14.71 7.56
C LEU A 259 -3.00 14.30 7.26
N GLY A 260 -3.30 14.04 5.99
CA GLY A 260 -4.57 13.50 5.56
C GLY A 260 -4.54 11.98 5.57
N VAL A 261 -5.55 11.39 6.22
CA VAL A 261 -5.81 9.96 6.19
C VAL A 261 -7.12 9.74 5.43
N THR A 262 -7.05 8.92 4.39
CA THR A 262 -8.19 8.61 3.52
C THR A 262 -8.56 7.15 3.65
N ALA A 263 -9.84 6.86 3.89
CA ALA A 263 -10.40 5.52 3.86
C ALA A 263 -11.38 5.38 2.70
N ASN A 264 -11.36 4.22 2.05
CA ASN A 264 -12.28 3.88 0.96
C ASN A 264 -13.05 2.61 1.32
N VAL A 265 -14.37 2.67 1.24
CA VAL A 265 -15.23 1.51 1.49
C VAL A 265 -16.11 1.24 0.29
N THR A 266 -16.33 -0.04 0.01
CA THR A 266 -17.33 -0.48 -0.96
C THR A 266 -18.44 -1.17 -0.19
N ALA A 267 -19.65 -0.62 -0.29
CA ALA A 267 -20.83 -1.14 0.39
C ALA A 267 -21.86 -1.62 -0.62
N THR A 268 -22.45 -2.79 -0.39
CA THR A 268 -23.57 -3.32 -1.16
C THR A 268 -24.80 -3.37 -0.27
N PHE A 269 -25.85 -2.66 -0.67
CA PHE A 269 -27.14 -2.60 0.02
C PHE A 269 -28.21 -3.35 -0.76
N ALA A 270 -29.22 -3.87 -0.05
CA ALA A 270 -30.46 -4.30 -0.68
C ALA A 270 -31.25 -3.07 -1.13
N LEU A 271 -32.01 -3.18 -2.21
CA LEU A 271 -33.03 -2.22 -2.61
C LEU A 271 -34.41 -2.85 -2.43
N VAL A 272 -35.34 -2.07 -1.92
CA VAL A 272 -36.73 -2.49 -1.68
C VAL A 272 -37.66 -1.57 -2.48
N PRO A 273 -38.66 -2.08 -3.19
CA PRO A 273 -39.67 -1.24 -3.82
C PRO A 273 -40.34 -0.31 -2.81
N ALA A 274 -40.50 0.98 -3.15
CA ALA A 274 -41.10 1.96 -2.24
C ALA A 274 -42.63 1.78 -2.07
N HIS A 275 -43.27 1.04 -2.97
CA HIS A 275 -44.65 0.55 -2.88
C HIS A 275 -44.65 -0.97 -2.75
N GLY A 276 -45.41 -1.51 -1.80
CA GLY A 276 -45.48 -2.96 -1.54
C GLY A 276 -45.98 -3.76 -2.75
N PRO A 277 -45.81 -5.10 -2.74
CA PRO A 277 -46.29 -5.93 -3.84
C PRO A 277 -47.80 -5.72 -3.96
N ALA A 278 -48.29 -5.47 -5.18
CA ALA A 278 -49.71 -5.58 -5.48
C ALA A 278 -50.12 -7.03 -5.19
N GLY A 279 -50.63 -7.26 -3.97
CA GLY A 279 -51.25 -8.52 -3.58
C GLY A 279 -52.47 -8.72 -4.48
N GLY A 280 -52.53 -9.87 -5.12
CA GLY A 280 -53.67 -10.28 -5.94
C GLY A 280 -54.96 -10.27 -5.10
N ALA A 281 -55.96 -9.55 -5.60
CA ALA A 281 -57.34 -9.84 -5.34
C ALA A 281 -57.88 -10.53 -6.59
N ASP A 282 -57.71 -11.86 -6.60
CA ASP A 282 -58.45 -12.78 -7.45
C ASP A 282 -59.89 -12.77 -6.92
N GLY A 283 -60.73 -11.93 -7.53
CA GLY A 283 -62.17 -11.89 -7.30
C GLY A 283 -62.84 -12.73 -8.38
N ALA A 284 -63.05 -14.01 -8.06
CA ALA A 284 -63.79 -14.97 -8.87
C ALA A 284 -65.17 -14.40 -9.26
N GLU A 285 -65.35 -14.12 -10.55
CA GLU A 285 -66.67 -13.93 -11.15
C GLU A 285 -67.11 -15.28 -11.72
N ASP A 286 -67.78 -16.04 -10.86
CA ASP A 286 -68.37 -17.34 -11.13
C ASP A 286 -69.57 -17.19 -12.07
N ALA A 287 -69.49 -17.88 -13.21
CA ALA A 287 -70.60 -18.09 -14.12
C ALA A 287 -71.28 -19.43 -13.74
N GLY A 288 -72.46 -19.36 -13.13
CA GLY A 288 -73.25 -20.54 -12.80
C GLY A 288 -74.73 -20.20 -12.69
N ALA A 289 -75.52 -20.74 -13.61
CA ALA A 289 -76.93 -20.49 -13.82
C ALA A 289 -77.87 -21.11 -12.77
N GLU A 290 -79.13 -20.69 -12.87
CA GLU A 290 -80.36 -21.50 -12.76
C GLU A 290 -81.30 -21.21 -11.58
N ALA A 291 -82.55 -20.88 -11.95
CA ALA A 291 -83.71 -20.69 -11.09
C ALA A 291 -84.16 -22.02 -10.44
N PRO A 292 -85.05 -22.02 -9.41
CA PRO A 292 -86.48 -21.98 -9.72
C PRO A 292 -87.39 -21.24 -8.71
N ALA A 293 -88.64 -21.11 -9.17
CA ALA A 293 -89.89 -20.63 -8.56
C ALA A 293 -90.13 -20.83 -7.05
N ALA A 294 -90.85 -19.88 -6.44
CA ALA A 294 -92.24 -20.02 -5.92
C ALA A 294 -92.52 -18.99 -4.80
N GLU A 295 -93.45 -18.06 -5.03
CA GLU A 295 -94.81 -18.01 -4.44
C GLU A 295 -95.64 -16.90 -5.13
#